data_AF-V6JQY0-F1
#
_entry.id   AF-V6JQY0-F1
#
_cell.length_a   1.000
_cell.length_b   1.000
_cell.length_c   1.000
_cell.angle_alpha   90.00
_cell.angle_beta   90.00
_cell.angle_gamma   90.00
#
_symmetry.space_group_name_H-M   'P 1'
#
loop_
_entity.id
_entity.type
_entity.pdbx_description
1 polymer ?
#
loop_
_entity_poly.entity_id
_entity_poly.type
_entity_poly.pdbx_seq_one_letter_code
_entity_poly.pdbx_strand_id
1 'polypeptide(L)'
;MWHKRRWYCLETRCSRTSFTERVPQIPAGARLTTRLRDAAGRRVRDAGATVVQAARDLGLSWPTVMDGFRARARPVTEAPLPPVEVLGIDETRRGRPRWLQDPGTGKWQQTRDRWHTGFVDAHAGGGLLGQVEGRTVADVLAWLAGTPLNWRKTIR
;
A
#
# COMPACT_ATOMS: atom_id res chain seq x y z
N MET A 1 11.92 -13.78 -17.73
CA MET A 1 10.53 -13.46 -18.18
C MET A 1 9.92 -14.72 -18.78
N TRP A 2 8.66 -15.06 -18.49
CA TRP A 2 8.06 -16.28 -19.06
C TRP A 2 7.54 -16.04 -20.48
N HIS A 3 7.89 -16.92 -21.41
CA HIS A 3 7.38 -16.91 -22.78
C HIS A 3 6.20 -17.87 -22.90
N LYS A 4 4.99 -17.31 -22.97
CA LYS A 4 3.76 -18.11 -22.99
C LYS A 4 3.52 -18.72 -24.36
N ARG A 5 3.21 -20.01 -24.40
CA ARG A 5 2.71 -20.64 -25.63
C ARG A 5 1.35 -20.05 -26.00
N ARG A 6 1.13 -19.82 -27.30
CA ARG A 6 -0.17 -19.48 -27.86
C ARG A 6 -0.62 -20.66 -28.71
N TRP A 7 -1.82 -21.15 -28.43
CA TRP A 7 -2.47 -22.17 -29.23
C TRP A 7 -3.64 -21.56 -29.99
N TYR A 8 -3.97 -22.19 -31.10
CA TYR A 8 -5.07 -21.79 -31.97
C TYR A 8 -6.12 -22.89 -31.93
N CYS A 9 -7.39 -22.50 -31.81
CA CYS A 9 -8.50 -23.44 -31.92
C CYS A 9 -8.81 -23.63 -33.41
N LEU A 10 -8.77 -24.87 -33.88
CA LEU A 10 -9.06 -25.19 -35.28
C LEU A 10 -10.58 -25.30 -35.56
N GLU A 11 -11.42 -25.24 -34.53
CA GLU A 11 -12.88 -25.25 -34.68
C GLU A 11 -13.37 -23.92 -35.24
N THR A 12 -13.99 -23.96 -36.42
CA THR A 12 -14.45 -22.78 -37.17
C THR A 12 -15.52 -21.97 -36.45
N ARG A 13 -16.32 -22.60 -35.59
CA ARG A 13 -17.36 -21.91 -34.79
C ARG A 13 -16.85 -21.37 -33.46
N CYS A 14 -15.57 -21.56 -33.12
CA CYS A 14 -15.01 -21.11 -31.85
C CYS A 14 -14.75 -19.61 -31.85
N SER A 15 -15.59 -18.84 -31.14
CA SER A 15 -15.46 -17.38 -31.03
C SER A 15 -14.14 -16.89 -30.41
N ARG A 16 -13.45 -17.77 -29.66
CA ARG A 16 -12.22 -17.43 -28.93
C ARG A 16 -10.96 -17.45 -29.80
N THR A 17 -10.94 -18.23 -30.89
CA THR A 17 -9.88 -18.41 -31.92
C THR A 17 -8.47 -18.80 -31.44
N SER A 18 -7.98 -18.25 -30.33
CA SER A 18 -6.68 -18.58 -29.74
C SER A 18 -6.71 -18.48 -28.22
N PHE A 19 -5.83 -19.24 -27.57
CA PHE A 19 -5.65 -19.22 -26.14
C PHE A 19 -4.16 -19.18 -25.81
N THR A 20 -3.83 -18.51 -24.71
CA THR A 20 -2.45 -18.37 -24.23
C THR A 20 -2.28 -19.23 -22.99
N GLU A 21 -1.09 -19.81 -22.83
CA GLU A 21 -0.67 -20.58 -21.67
C GLU A 21 -0.99 -19.88 -20.36
N ARG A 22 -1.65 -20.65 -19.50
CA ARG A 22 -2.03 -20.27 -18.15
C ARG A 22 -1.75 -21.47 -17.27
N VAL A 23 -0.92 -21.22 -16.28
CA VAL A 23 -0.75 -22.09 -15.12
C VAL A 23 -1.06 -21.25 -13.89
N PRO A 24 -1.43 -21.84 -12.74
CA PRO A 24 -1.73 -21.07 -11.53
C PRO A 24 -0.63 -20.07 -11.14
N GLN A 25 0.64 -20.46 -11.34
CA GLN A 25 1.79 -19.58 -11.11
C GLN A 25 1.90 -18.41 -12.09
N ILE A 26 1.29 -18.48 -13.28
CA ILE A 26 1.40 -17.47 -14.34
C ILE A 26 0.02 -17.24 -14.98
N PRO A 27 -0.87 -16.49 -14.30
CA PRO A 27 -2.25 -16.29 -14.74
C PRO A 27 -2.34 -15.52 -16.06
N ALA A 28 -3.55 -15.42 -16.62
CA ALA A 28 -3.82 -14.68 -17.85
C ALA A 28 -3.15 -13.29 -17.87
N GLY A 29 -2.49 -12.94 -18.97
CA GLY A 29 -1.81 -11.63 -19.12
C GLY A 29 -0.50 -11.46 -18.32
N ALA A 30 -0.21 -12.31 -17.34
CA ALA A 30 1.03 -12.23 -16.58
C ALA A 30 2.24 -12.77 -17.35
N ARG A 31 3.40 -12.13 -17.19
CA ARG A 31 4.72 -12.60 -17.66
C ARG A 31 5.68 -12.96 -16.52
N LEU A 32 5.25 -12.73 -15.29
CA LEU A 32 5.97 -13.04 -14.06
C LEU A 32 5.18 -14.07 -13.27
N THR A 33 5.90 -14.91 -12.51
CA THR A 33 5.28 -15.86 -11.62
C THR A 33 4.64 -15.13 -10.43
N THR A 34 3.57 -15.69 -9.86
CA THR A 34 2.99 -15.22 -8.61
C THR A 34 4.03 -15.27 -7.49
N ARG A 35 4.81 -16.37 -7.42
CA ARG A 35 5.92 -16.50 -6.46
C ARG A 35 6.91 -15.34 -6.50
N LEU A 36 7.30 -14.87 -7.69
CA LEU A 36 8.22 -13.74 -7.82
C LEU A 36 7.57 -12.41 -7.41
N ARG A 37 6.30 -12.19 -7.75
CA ARG A 37 5.56 -11.01 -7.28
C ARG A 37 5.43 -10.99 -5.75
N ASP A 38 5.13 -12.14 -5.16
CA ASP A 38 5.01 -12.26 -3.70
C ASP A 38 6.35 -12.04 -3.01
N ALA A 39 7.45 -12.56 -3.58
CA ALA A 39 8.79 -12.32 -3.08
C ALA A 39 9.16 -10.83 -3.13
N ALA A 40 8.83 -10.14 -4.21
CA ALA A 40 9.02 -8.69 -4.33
C ALA A 40 8.24 -7.92 -3.25
N GLY A 41 6.96 -8.26 -3.06
CA GLY A 41 6.13 -7.63 -2.02
C GLY A 41 6.65 -7.86 -0.61
N ARG A 42 7.05 -9.10 -0.27
CA ARG A 42 7.64 -9.43 1.04
C ARG A 42 8.97 -8.73 1.27
N ARG A 43 9.81 -8.57 0.24
CA ARG A 43 11.11 -7.90 0.39
C ARG A 43 10.96 -6.44 0.82
N VAL A 44 9.94 -5.75 0.32
CA VAL A 44 9.62 -4.38 0.76
C VAL A 44 8.97 -4.38 2.13
N ARG A 45 7.92 -5.18 2.32
CA ARG A 45 7.09 -5.12 3.52
C ARG A 45 7.76 -5.71 4.77
N ASP A 46 8.37 -6.89 4.63
CA ASP A 46 8.85 -7.70 5.76
C ASP A 46 10.35 -7.53 6.00
N ALA A 47 11.12 -7.28 4.94
CA ALA A 47 12.57 -7.14 5.04
C ALA A 47 13.06 -5.67 4.98
N GLY A 48 12.13 -4.71 4.98
CA GLY A 48 12.45 -3.28 5.03
C GLY A 48 13.19 -2.73 3.80
N ALA A 49 13.24 -3.46 2.68
CA ALA A 49 13.88 -2.99 1.48
C ALA A 49 13.10 -1.83 0.86
N THR A 50 13.79 -0.85 0.28
CA THR A 50 13.11 0.14 -0.56
C THR A 50 12.56 -0.53 -1.83
N VAL A 51 11.51 0.03 -2.42
CA VAL A 51 10.93 -0.48 -3.68
C VAL A 51 12.00 -0.49 -4.79
N VAL A 52 12.87 0.52 -4.83
CA VAL A 52 13.98 0.62 -5.80
C VAL A 52 15.02 -0.47 -5.56
N GLN A 53 15.40 -0.72 -4.29
CA GLN A 53 16.32 -1.79 -3.93
C GLN A 53 15.77 -3.15 -4.36
N ALA A 54 14.52 -3.46 -4.01
CA ALA A 54 13.87 -4.71 -4.39
C ALA A 54 13.71 -4.86 -5.90
N ALA A 55 13.43 -3.78 -6.63
CA ALA A 55 13.37 -3.76 -8.09
C ALA A 55 14.73 -4.12 -8.70
N ARG A 56 15.80 -3.47 -8.24
CA ARG A 56 17.18 -3.75 -8.67
C ARG A 56 17.57 -5.21 -8.38
N ASP A 57 17.38 -5.65 -7.14
CA ASP A 57 17.81 -6.98 -6.69
C ASP A 57 17.06 -8.12 -7.39
N LEU A 58 15.81 -7.90 -7.82
CA LEU A 58 14.98 -8.90 -8.48
C LEU A 58 14.90 -8.74 -10.02
N GLY A 59 15.57 -7.73 -10.59
CA GLY A 59 15.49 -7.43 -12.03
C GLY A 59 14.08 -7.06 -12.49
N LEU A 60 13.32 -6.34 -11.65
CA LEU A 60 11.94 -5.93 -11.91
C LEU A 60 11.83 -4.42 -12.09
N SER A 61 10.77 -3.96 -12.75
CA SER A 61 10.45 -2.54 -12.79
C SER A 61 9.86 -2.06 -11.47
N TRP A 62 10.05 -0.78 -11.15
CA TRP A 62 9.49 -0.17 -9.95
C TRP A 62 7.97 -0.39 -9.82
N PRO A 63 7.12 -0.19 -10.86
CA PRO A 63 5.68 -0.43 -10.74
C PRO A 63 5.34 -1.87 -10.36
N THR A 64 6.07 -2.84 -10.91
CA THR A 64 5.87 -4.26 -10.61
C THR A 64 6.09 -4.57 -9.13
N VAL A 65 7.17 -4.03 -8.56
CA VAL A 65 7.48 -4.21 -7.14
C VAL A 65 6.48 -3.47 -6.27
N MET A 66 6.12 -2.23 -6.63
CA MET A 66 5.13 -1.45 -5.90
C MET A 66 3.77 -2.14 -5.85
N ASP A 67 3.34 -2.76 -6.95
CA ASP A 67 2.08 -3.51 -6.99
C ASP A 67 2.14 -4.79 -6.14
N GLY A 68 3.27 -5.50 -6.16
CA GLY A 68 3.52 -6.62 -5.25
C GLY A 68 3.48 -6.20 -3.78
N PHE A 69 4.10 -5.06 -3.44
CA PHE A 69 4.06 -4.49 -2.11
C PHE A 69 2.63 -4.11 -1.69
N ARG A 70 1.89 -3.38 -2.54
CA ARG A 70 0.48 -3.02 -2.28
C ARG A 70 -0.39 -4.24 -2.05
N ALA A 71 -0.26 -5.27 -2.88
CA ALA A 71 -0.99 -6.52 -2.70
C ALA A 71 -0.68 -7.18 -1.35
N ARG A 72 0.57 -7.08 -0.88
CA ARG A 72 0.99 -7.67 0.39
C ARG A 72 0.68 -6.81 1.62
N ALA A 73 0.59 -5.49 1.44
CA ALA A 73 0.22 -4.53 2.48
C ALA A 73 -1.31 -4.44 2.67
N ARG A 74 -2.08 -4.64 1.60
CA ARG A 74 -3.55 -4.52 1.60
C ARG A 74 -4.24 -5.27 2.76
N PRO A 75 -3.96 -6.57 3.00
CA PRO A 75 -4.64 -7.27 4.08
C PRO A 75 -4.33 -6.72 5.47
N VAL A 76 -3.19 -6.03 5.64
CA VAL A 76 -2.82 -5.38 6.90
C VAL A 76 -3.56 -4.06 7.04
N THR A 77 -3.62 -3.26 5.98
CA THR A 77 -4.31 -1.95 5.99
C THR A 77 -5.83 -2.06 6.03
N GLU A 78 -6.39 -3.17 5.54
CA GLU A 78 -7.83 -3.44 5.55
C GLU A 78 -8.26 -4.29 6.76
N ALA A 79 -7.31 -4.75 7.59
CA ALA A 79 -7.64 -5.52 8.79
C ALA A 79 -8.41 -4.64 9.80
N PRO A 80 -9.37 -5.21 10.55
CA PRO A 80 -9.98 -4.54 11.69
C PRO A 80 -8.92 -4.10 12.70
N LEU A 81 -9.19 -3.00 13.40
CA LEU A 81 -8.31 -2.54 14.48
C LEU A 81 -8.24 -3.61 15.58
N PRO A 82 -7.02 -3.99 16.02
CA PRO A 82 -6.88 -4.89 17.16
C PRO A 82 -7.34 -4.18 18.45
N PRO A 83 -7.70 -4.91 19.51
CA PRO A 83 -7.93 -4.31 20.83
C PRO A 83 -6.69 -3.53 21.30
N VAL A 84 -6.90 -2.32 21.84
CA VAL A 84 -5.84 -1.45 22.34
C VAL A 84 -6.25 -0.90 23.70
N GLU A 85 -5.32 -0.93 24.67
CA GLU A 85 -5.49 -0.36 26.00
C GLU A 85 -4.99 1.09 26.06
N VAL A 86 -3.81 1.36 25.49
CA VAL A 86 -3.22 2.71 25.49
C VAL A 86 -2.92 3.14 24.05
N LEU A 87 -3.60 4.20 23.61
CA LEU A 87 -3.39 4.80 22.30
C LEU A 87 -2.26 5.83 22.36
N GLY A 88 -1.19 5.57 21.63
CA GLY A 88 -0.12 6.54 21.38
C GLY A 88 -0.34 7.31 20.08
N ILE A 89 0.19 8.53 20.04
CA ILE A 89 0.26 9.36 18.84
C ILE A 89 1.72 9.71 18.61
N ASP A 90 2.19 9.51 17.37
CA ASP A 90 3.51 9.94 16.92
C ASP A 90 3.39 10.81 15.66
N GLU A 91 4.30 11.77 15.49
CA GLU A 91 4.28 12.71 14.38
C GLU A 91 5.56 12.59 13.55
N THR A 92 5.40 12.19 12.29
CA THR A 92 6.53 12.10 11.35
C THR A 92 6.40 13.15 10.26
N ARG A 93 7.43 13.98 10.12
CA ARG A 93 7.58 14.88 8.97
C ARG A 93 8.31 14.20 7.82
N ARG A 94 7.72 14.20 6.62
CA ARG A 94 8.32 13.64 5.40
C ARG A 94 8.65 14.72 4.38
N GLY A 95 9.93 14.82 4.02
CA GLY A 95 10.38 15.66 2.90
C GLY A 95 10.36 17.17 3.16
N ARG A 96 10.79 17.92 2.14
CA ARG A 96 10.85 19.40 2.21
C ARG A 96 9.47 20.01 1.91
N PRO A 97 9.08 21.10 2.59
CA PRO A 97 7.90 21.87 2.24
C PRO A 97 7.94 22.27 0.77
N ARG A 98 6.79 22.17 0.11
CA ARG A 98 6.59 22.67 -1.25
C ARG A 98 5.40 23.62 -1.23
N TRP A 99 5.54 24.75 -1.88
CA TRP A 99 4.56 25.82 -1.89
C TRP A 99 4.04 26.03 -3.30
N LEU A 100 2.74 26.30 -3.42
CA LEU A 100 2.09 26.77 -4.63
C LEU A 100 1.45 28.11 -4.30
N GLN A 101 1.52 29.03 -5.24
CA GLN A 101 0.79 30.28 -5.13
C GLN A 101 -0.62 30.05 -5.68
N ASP A 102 -1.62 30.42 -4.88
CA ASP A 102 -3.01 30.45 -5.32
C ASP A 102 -3.18 31.54 -6.39
N PRO A 103 -3.57 31.19 -7.63
CA PRO A 103 -3.67 32.16 -8.72
C PRO A 103 -4.83 33.16 -8.53
N GLY A 104 -5.85 32.83 -7.73
CA GLY A 104 -6.98 33.72 -7.46
C GLY A 104 -6.72 34.68 -6.29
N THR A 105 -5.96 34.25 -5.28
CA THR A 105 -5.71 35.06 -4.07
C THR A 105 -4.29 35.61 -3.95
N GLY A 106 -3.35 35.13 -4.77
CA GLY A 106 -1.93 35.49 -4.70
C GLY A 106 -1.20 34.97 -3.46
N LYS A 107 -1.89 34.23 -2.57
CA LYS A 107 -1.32 33.71 -1.32
C LYS A 107 -0.52 32.44 -1.59
N TRP A 108 0.61 32.30 -0.90
CA TRP A 108 1.37 31.05 -0.88
C TRP A 108 0.71 30.04 0.05
N GLN A 109 0.41 28.86 -0.48
CA GLN A 109 -0.14 27.74 0.26
C GLN A 109 0.79 26.54 0.13
N GLN A 110 0.90 25.72 1.18
CA GLN A 110 1.63 24.47 1.04
C GLN A 110 0.88 23.54 0.09
N THR A 111 1.61 22.94 -0.84
CA THR A 111 1.04 22.00 -1.82
C THR A 111 0.37 20.80 -1.19
N ARG A 112 0.91 20.33 -0.06
CA ARG A 112 0.48 19.19 0.77
C ARG A 112 1.04 19.36 2.16
N ASP A 113 0.35 18.82 3.16
CA ASP A 113 0.96 18.70 4.48
C ASP A 113 2.10 17.67 4.38
N ARG A 114 3.19 17.96 5.08
CA ARG A 114 4.35 17.07 5.18
C ARG A 114 4.37 16.30 6.49
N TRP A 115 3.49 16.65 7.40
CA TRP A 115 3.27 15.92 8.63
C TRP A 115 2.32 14.77 8.40
N HIS A 116 2.65 13.65 9.02
CA HIS A 116 1.79 12.51 9.15
C HIS A 116 1.67 12.17 10.62
N THR A 117 0.44 12.03 11.08
CA THR A 117 0.12 11.56 12.41
C THR A 117 -0.06 10.05 12.35
N GLY A 118 0.76 9.32 13.10
CA GLY A 118 0.65 7.89 13.31
C GLY A 118 -0.06 7.59 14.63
N PHE A 119 -0.94 6.58 14.60
CA PHE A 119 -1.62 6.05 15.78
C PHE A 119 -1.01 4.70 16.11
N VAL A 120 -0.56 4.51 17.35
CA VAL A 120 0.17 3.31 17.75
C VAL A 120 -0.43 2.69 19.01
N ASP A 121 -0.30 1.38 19.15
CA ASP A 121 -0.49 0.73 20.44
C ASP A 121 0.75 1.00 21.31
N ALA A 122 0.59 1.88 22.30
CA ALA A 122 1.66 2.28 23.19
C ALA A 122 1.89 1.32 24.36
N HIS A 123 0.99 0.35 24.58
CA HIS A 123 1.10 -0.60 25.68
C HIS A 123 1.71 -1.94 25.24
N ALA A 124 1.21 -2.53 24.15
CA ALA A 124 1.55 -3.91 23.76
C ALA A 124 2.61 -4.01 22.64
N GLY A 125 3.61 -3.12 22.65
CA GLY A 125 4.82 -3.27 21.84
C GLY A 125 4.92 -2.43 20.55
N GLY A 126 4.10 -1.38 20.38
CA GLY A 126 4.37 -0.33 19.39
C GLY A 126 3.86 -0.58 17.96
N GLY A 127 2.75 -1.31 17.81
CA GLY A 127 2.14 -1.56 16.49
C GLY A 127 1.44 -0.33 15.91
N LEU A 128 1.66 -0.05 14.61
CA LEU A 128 0.93 1.01 13.90
C LEU A 128 -0.52 0.58 13.63
N LEU A 129 -1.46 1.37 14.12
CA LEU A 129 -2.91 1.19 14.00
C LEU A 129 -3.50 1.96 12.82
N GLY A 130 -2.90 3.11 12.50
CA GLY A 130 -3.36 3.98 11.44
C GLY A 130 -2.41 5.14 11.21
N GLN A 131 -2.54 5.79 10.06
CA GLN A 131 -1.77 7.00 9.75
C GLN A 131 -2.64 7.94 8.91
N VAL A 132 -2.61 9.23 9.23
CA VAL A 132 -3.27 10.29 8.46
C VAL A 132 -2.28 11.35 8.03
N GLU A 133 -2.58 12.07 6.95
CA GLU A 133 -1.89 13.32 6.61
C GLU A 133 -2.39 14.42 7.55
N GLY A 134 -1.49 15.28 8.02
CA GLY A 134 -1.78 16.29 9.02
C GLY A 134 -1.16 16.03 10.39
N ARG A 135 -1.22 17.05 11.24
CA ARG A 135 -0.78 17.04 12.66
C ARG A 135 -1.68 17.87 13.57
N THR A 136 -2.85 18.25 13.08
CA THR A 136 -3.76 19.08 13.85
C THR A 136 -4.65 18.21 14.73
N VAL A 137 -5.20 18.81 15.78
CA VAL A 137 -6.23 18.16 16.61
C VAL A 137 -7.41 17.71 15.75
N ALA A 138 -7.78 18.47 14.71
CA ALA A 138 -8.85 18.10 13.80
C ALA A 138 -8.55 16.79 13.04
N ASP A 139 -7.31 16.60 12.57
CA ASP A 139 -6.89 15.37 11.89
C ASP A 139 -6.98 14.16 12.81
N VAL A 140 -6.54 14.33 14.07
CA VAL A 140 -6.63 13.31 15.12
C VAL A 140 -8.08 12.93 15.41
N LEU A 141 -8.94 13.93 15.65
CA LEU A 141 -10.35 13.71 15.96
C LEU A 141 -11.10 13.09 14.78
N ALA A 142 -10.77 13.48 13.54
CA ALA A 142 -11.38 12.89 12.34
C ALA A 142 -11.03 11.40 12.19
N TRP A 143 -9.78 11.02 12.44
CA TRP A 143 -9.38 9.61 12.45
C TRP A 143 -10.13 8.84 13.54
N LEU A 144 -10.14 9.35 14.78
CA LEU A 144 -10.85 8.72 15.89
C LEU A 144 -12.34 8.56 15.60
N ALA A 145 -12.99 9.57 15.01
CA ALA A 145 -14.40 9.51 14.65
C ALA A 145 -14.71 8.40 13.63
N GLY A 146 -13.76 8.09 12.74
CA GLY A 146 -13.86 6.98 11.78
C GLY A 146 -13.69 5.58 12.36
N THR A 147 -13.28 5.45 13.64
CA THR A 147 -13.10 4.15 14.30
C THR A 147 -14.36 3.68 15.04
N PRO A 148 -14.57 2.37 15.21
CA PRO A 148 -15.72 1.84 15.95
C PRO A 148 -15.82 2.41 17.38
N LEU A 149 -17.03 2.78 17.82
CA LEU A 149 -17.24 3.36 19.14
C LEU A 149 -16.92 2.38 20.28
N ASN A 150 -17.28 1.11 20.10
CA ASN A 150 -16.98 0.05 21.07
C ASN A 150 -15.47 -0.13 21.26
N TRP A 151 -14.69 -0.01 20.18
CA TRP A 151 -13.23 -0.04 20.24
C TRP A 151 -12.67 1.17 20.99
N ARG A 152 -13.12 2.39 20.68
CA ARG A 152 -12.65 3.60 21.39
C ARG A 152 -12.90 3.56 22.90
N LYS A 153 -14.00 2.93 23.34
CA LYS A 153 -14.34 2.79 24.76
C LYS A 153 -13.40 1.86 25.53
N THR A 154 -12.56 1.07 24.87
CA THR A 154 -11.59 0.20 25.55
C THR A 154 -10.28 0.91 25.85
N ILE A 155 -10.05 2.08 25.25
CA ILE A 155 -8.83 2.88 25.43
C ILE A 155 -8.93 3.62 26.77
N ARG A 156 -7.87 3.56 27.57
CA ARG A 156 -7.77 4.23 28.88
C ARG A 156 -7.27 5.66 28.77
#